data_AF-A0A2I0QQ55-F1
#
_entry.id   AF-A0A2I0QQ55-F1
#
_cell.length_a   1.000
_cell.length_b   1.000
_cell.length_c   1.000
_cell.angle_alpha   90.00
_cell.angle_beta   90.00
_cell.angle_gamma   90.00
#
_symmetry.space_group_name_H-M   'P 1'
#
loop_
_entity.id
_entity.type
_entity.pdbx_description
1 polymer ?
#
loop_
_entity_poly.entity_id
_entity_poly.type
_entity_poly.pdbx_seq_one_letter_code
_entity_poly.pdbx_strand_id
1 'polypeptide(L)' 'MAYKTISISEEVYLNLFALKKRNESFSDLFLRIIKREKPKPKLSNFYGKWKMSDKEEERIFKNINILWDNWKID' A
#
# COMPACT_ATOMS: atom_id res chain seq x y z
N MET A 1 -1.43 -23.49 10.33
CA MET A 1 -2.27 -22.71 9.38
C MET A 1 -3.25 -23.67 8.74
N ALA A 2 -4.52 -23.31 8.65
CA ALA A 2 -5.49 -24.10 7.89
C ALA A 2 -5.19 -23.95 6.40
N TYR A 3 -5.10 -25.05 5.67
CA TYR A 3 -4.94 -25.06 4.23
C TYR A 3 -6.26 -25.44 3.56
N LYS A 4 -6.50 -24.88 2.37
CA LYS A 4 -7.61 -25.27 1.50
C LYS A 4 -7.00 -25.69 0.17
N THR A 5 -7.46 -26.81 -0.36
CA THR A 5 -7.05 -27.30 -1.68
C THR A 5 -8.06 -26.83 -2.71
N ILE A 6 -7.57 -26.35 -3.86
CA ILE A 6 -8.39 -26.01 -5.02
C ILE A 6 -7.91 -26.86 -6.20
N SER A 7 -8.85 -27.33 -7.02
CA SER A 7 -8.54 -27.97 -8.29
C SER A 7 -8.62 -26.92 -9.40
N ILE A 8 -7.62 -26.90 -10.27
CA ILE A 8 -7.52 -25.99 -11.42
C ILE A 8 -7.16 -26.80 -12.66
N SER A 9 -7.45 -26.27 -13.85
CA SER A 9 -6.98 -26.91 -15.08
C SER A 9 -5.45 -26.87 -15.17
N GLU A 10 -4.89 -27.81 -15.92
CA GLU A 10 -3.45 -27.86 -16.18
C GLU A 10 -2.96 -26.57 -16.85
N GLU A 11 -3.72 -26.04 -17.79
CA GLU A 11 -3.44 -24.76 -18.43
C GLU A 11 -3.31 -23.61 -17.41
N VAL A 12 -4.22 -23.52 -16.44
CA VAL A 12 -4.16 -22.49 -15.39
C VAL A 12 -2.94 -22.72 -14.49
N TYR A 13 -2.63 -23.96 -14.15
CA TYR A 13 -1.44 -24.29 -13.36
C TYR A 13 -0.16 -23.84 -14.06
N LEU A 14 0.00 -24.17 -15.35
CA LEU A 14 1.18 -23.80 -16.14
C LEU A 14 1.36 -22.29 -16.23
N ASN A 15 0.27 -21.54 -16.45
CA ASN A 15 0.31 -20.08 -16.46
C ASN A 15 0.72 -19.50 -15.10
N LEU A 16 0.17 -20.01 -14.00
CA LEU A 16 0.56 -19.58 -12.65
C LEU A 16 2.01 -19.93 -12.33
N PHE A 17 2.48 -21.10 -12.78
CA PHE A 17 3.87 -21.54 -12.61
C PHE A 17 4.84 -20.61 -13.35
N ALA A 18 4.51 -20.20 -14.58
CA ALA A 18 5.31 -19.25 -15.35
C ALA A 18 5.40 -17.86 -14.68
N LEU A 19 4.35 -17.42 -13.98
CA LEU A 19 4.32 -16.16 -13.24
C LEU A 19 5.07 -16.20 -11.90
N LYS A 20 5.35 -17.39 -11.38
CA LYS A 20 5.92 -17.58 -10.04
C LYS A 20 7.41 -17.24 -10.02
N LYS A 21 7.83 -16.43 -9.04
CA LYS A 21 9.26 -16.08 -8.87
C LYS A 21 10.05 -17.23 -8.25
N ARG A 22 11.38 -17.18 -8.42
CA ARG A 22 12.32 -18.07 -7.73
C ARG A 22 12.12 -17.94 -6.21
N ASN A 23 12.02 -19.08 -5.51
CA ASN A 23 11.77 -19.19 -4.07
C ASN A 23 10.45 -18.60 -3.54
N GLU A 24 9.48 -18.28 -4.40
CA GLU A 24 8.13 -17.88 -3.98
C GLU A 24 7.27 -19.11 -3.66
N SER A 25 6.21 -19.03 -2.85
CA SER A 25 5.18 -20.09 -2.79
C SER A 25 3.98 -19.75 -3.68
N PHE A 26 3.11 -20.72 -4.01
CA PHE A 26 1.87 -20.39 -4.73
C PHE A 26 0.95 -19.48 -3.90
N SER A 27 0.94 -19.64 -2.57
CA SER A 27 0.22 -18.73 -1.67
C SER A 27 0.74 -17.29 -1.79
N ASP A 28 2.06 -17.10 -1.88
CA ASP A 28 2.66 -15.78 -2.07
C ASP A 28 2.34 -15.17 -3.43
N LEU A 29 2.37 -16.00 -4.49
CA LEU A 29 1.95 -15.61 -5.85
C LEU A 29 0.51 -15.06 -5.82
N PHE A 30 -0.42 -15.81 -5.23
CA PHE A 30 -1.82 -15.39 -5.12
C PHE A 30 -1.96 -14.09 -4.33
N LEU A 31 -1.29 -13.96 -3.19
CA LEU A 31 -1.31 -12.73 -2.40
C LEU A 31 -0.75 -11.54 -3.17
N ARG A 32 0.31 -11.73 -3.96
CA ARG A 32 0.91 -10.68 -4.80
C ARG A 32 -0.06 -10.23 -5.89
N ILE A 33 -0.69 -11.17 -6.60
CA ILE A 33 -1.68 -10.86 -7.64
C ILE A 33 -2.86 -10.11 -7.02
N ILE A 34 -3.43 -10.64 -5.93
CA ILE A 34 -4.54 -9.98 -5.22
C ILE A 34 -4.16 -8.58 -4.76
N LYS A 35 -2.96 -8.37 -4.20
CA LYS A 35 -2.50 -7.03 -3.79
C LYS A 35 -2.35 -6.07 -4.96
N ARG A 36 -1.97 -6.56 -6.14
CA ARG A 36 -1.86 -5.76 -7.36
C ARG A 36 -3.24 -5.38 -7.92
N GLU A 37 -4.19 -6.31 -7.86
CA GLU A 37 -5.57 -6.14 -8.33
C GLU A 37 -6.47 -5.39 -7.33
N LYS A 38 -6.08 -5.34 -6.03
CA LYS A 38 -6.79 -4.51 -5.06
C LYS A 38 -6.80 -3.07 -5.58
N PRO A 39 -7.98 -2.44 -5.72
CA PRO A 39 -8.04 -1.05 -6.14
C PRO A 39 -7.20 -0.24 -5.17
N LYS A 40 -6.12 0.35 -5.68
CA LYS A 40 -5.36 1.33 -4.90
C LYS A 40 -6.37 2.37 -4.42
N PRO A 41 -6.31 2.79 -3.15
CA PRO A 41 -7.21 3.84 -2.69
C PRO A 41 -7.01 5.04 -3.61
N LYS A 42 -8.09 5.43 -4.30
CA LYS A 42 -8.07 6.60 -5.18
C LYS A 42 -7.73 7.82 -4.33
N LEU A 43 -7.05 8.81 -4.90
CA LEU A 43 -6.72 10.05 -4.17
C LEU A 43 -7.98 10.71 -3.58
N SER A 44 -9.11 10.60 -4.30
CA SER A 44 -10.45 11.01 -3.86
C SER A 44 -10.89 10.37 -2.54
N ASN A 45 -10.40 9.17 -2.20
CA ASN A 45 -10.75 8.49 -0.96
C ASN A 45 -10.15 9.16 0.29
N PHE A 46 -9.26 10.14 0.13
CA PHE A 46 -8.62 10.87 1.22
C PHE A 46 -9.11 12.32 1.35
N TYR A 47 -9.88 12.83 0.37
CA TYR A 47 -10.39 14.21 0.39
C TYR A 47 -11.29 14.45 1.60
N GLY A 48 -11.00 15.50 2.36
CA GLY A 48 -11.77 15.91 3.54
C GLY A 48 -11.76 14.92 4.72
N LYS A 49 -10.97 13.84 4.65
CA LYS A 49 -10.88 12.86 5.76
C LYS A 49 -10.00 13.32 6.89
N TRP A 50 -9.07 14.23 6.63
CA TRP A 50 -8.23 14.76 7.68
C TRP A 50 -9.05 15.69 8.58
N LYS A 51 -9.27 15.24 9.81
CA LYS A 51 -9.81 16.06 10.89
C LYS A 51 -8.65 16.44 11.80
N MET A 52 -8.14 17.64 11.59
CA MET A 52 -7.09 18.21 12.42
C MET A 52 -7.69 18.69 13.75
N SER A 53 -6.97 18.47 14.84
CA SER A 53 -7.29 19.10 16.14
C SER A 53 -6.51 20.39 16.30
N ASP A 54 -7.02 21.34 17.08
CA ASP A 54 -6.34 22.63 17.33
C ASP A 54 -4.89 22.44 17.84
N LYS A 55 -4.66 21.44 18.69
CA LYS A 55 -3.32 21.09 19.19
C LYS A 55 -2.40 20.56 18.09
N GLU A 56 -2.95 19.77 17.17
CA GLU A 56 -2.22 19.26 16.02
C GLU A 56 -1.90 20.38 15.04
N GLU A 57 -2.85 21.28 14.80
CA GLU A 57 -2.70 22.50 14.00
C GLU A 57 -1.55 23.35 14.51
N GLU A 58 -1.60 23.75 15.79
CA GLU A 58 -0.59 24.59 16.42
C GLU A 58 0.80 23.97 16.28
N ARG A 59 0.92 22.66 16.53
CA ARG A 59 2.19 21.94 16.40
C ARG A 59 2.71 21.97 14.97
N ILE A 60 1.85 21.71 13.98
CA ILE A 60 2.24 21.66 12.57
C ILE A 60 2.70 23.04 12.11
N PHE A 61 1.90 24.07 12.32
CA PHE A 61 2.23 25.42 11.88
C PHE A 61 3.43 25.99 12.62
N LYS A 62 3.60 25.71 13.92
CA LYS A 62 4.81 26.09 14.66
C LYS A 62 6.07 25.48 14.05
N ASN A 63 6.05 24.19 13.73
CA ASN A 63 7.20 23.52 13.11
C ASN A 63 7.49 24.07 11.72
N ILE A 64 6.45 24.32 10.92
CA ILE A 64 6.57 24.92 9.60
C ILE A 64 7.23 26.29 9.71
N ASN A 65 6.76 27.16 10.61
CA ASN A 65 7.32 28.50 10.81
C ASN A 65 8.79 28.46 11.21
N ILE A 66 9.17 27.60 12.18
CA ILE A 66 10.57 27.42 12.57
C ILE A 66 11.45 27.02 11.38
N LEU A 67 10.96 26.10 10.54
CA LEU A 67 11.71 25.67 9.35
C LEU A 67 11.84 26.79 8.31
N TRP A 68 10.79 27.59 8.10
CA TRP A 68 10.83 28.73 7.18
C TRP A 68 11.75 29.85 7.67
N ASP A 69 11.73 30.15 8.96
CA ASP A 69 12.61 31.15 9.57
C ASP A 69 14.07 30.76 9.44
N ASN A 70 14.38 29.48 9.65
CA ASN A 70 15.73 28.92 9.49
C ASN A 70 16.13 28.71 8.03
N TRP A 71 15.19 28.74 7.08
CA TRP A 71 15.47 28.59 5.66
C TRP A 71 15.93 29.90 5.00
N LYS A 72 15.65 31.06 5.63
CA LYS A 72 16.28 32.33 5.27
C LYS A 72 17.74 32.36 5.73
N ILE A 73 18.57 31.59 5.04
CA ILE A 73 20.01 31.70 5.11
C ILE A 73 20.41 32.62 3.95
N ASP A 74 20.79 33.86 4.30
CA ASP A 74 21.67 34.70 3.49
C ASP A 74 23.08 34.11 3.48
#